data_AF-A0A511HF95-F1
#
_entry.id   AF-A0A511HF95-F1
#
_cell.length_a   1.000
_cell.length_b   1.000
_cell.length_c   1.000
_cell.angle_alpha   90.00
_cell.angle_beta   90.00
_cell.angle_gamma   90.00
#
_symmetry.space_group_name_H-M   'P 1'
#
loop_
_entity.id
_entity.type
_entity.pdbx_description
1 polymer ?
#
loop_
_entity_poly.entity_id
_entity_poly.type
_entity_poly.pdbx_seq_one_letter_code
_entity_poly.pdbx_strand_id
1 'polypeptide(L)'
;MKLTQRPLCSAFLGLVLAACGPMDDTGQDFTSEQEQPLEATCASVDNTAMTTHACAHASNPGDNVNVNGATGAPDISTQHKHYTVTLSGSGTGKVTYIPVARASAGSTVESVAFYATQNVTITAVDKSVTPNVTLTALVSTNGITEGTCTLHHARVFDLTVGHTYELNITAPTTSVGIVPEYLFDNRGRYYRDADGDGYGANSPLYRFACEAPAGYVTQRFDCDDTNPAIFNC
;
A
#
# COMPACT_ATOMS: atom_id res chain seq x y z
N MET A 1 -2.36 73.87 -14.22
CA MET A 1 -3.70 74.01 -14.82
C MET A 1 -4.63 72.98 -14.19
N LYS A 2 -5.66 73.44 -13.49
CA LYS A 2 -6.84 72.64 -13.14
C LYS A 2 -7.64 72.36 -14.41
N LEU A 3 -8.22 71.17 -14.53
CA LEU A 3 -9.57 71.00 -15.06
C LEU A 3 -10.16 69.67 -14.54
N THR A 4 -11.07 69.85 -13.60
CA THR A 4 -12.05 68.92 -13.07
C THR A 4 -13.13 68.58 -14.10
N GLN A 5 -13.68 67.36 -14.05
CA GLN A 5 -15.14 67.14 -14.11
C GLN A 5 -15.52 65.75 -13.55
N ARG A 6 -16.49 65.74 -12.64
CA ARG A 6 -17.33 64.63 -12.11
C ARG A 6 -18.78 64.92 -12.60
N PRO A 7 -19.82 64.14 -12.25
CA PRO A 7 -20.09 62.69 -12.26
C PRO A 7 -21.39 62.36 -13.06
N LEU A 8 -21.80 61.09 -13.20
CA LEU A 8 -23.23 60.75 -13.27
C LEU A 8 -23.51 59.28 -12.90
N CYS A 9 -24.57 59.16 -12.12
CA CYS A 9 -25.09 58.02 -11.39
C CYS A 9 -25.98 57.15 -12.30
N SER A 10 -26.00 55.83 -12.10
CA SER A 10 -27.25 55.07 -12.20
C SER A 10 -27.17 53.76 -11.44
N ALA A 11 -28.26 53.53 -10.72
CA ALA A 11 -28.45 52.54 -9.68
C ALA A 11 -28.94 51.20 -10.25
N PHE A 12 -28.77 50.19 -9.39
CA PHE A 12 -29.39 48.88 -9.38
C PHE A 12 -30.85 48.81 -9.84
N LEU A 13 -31.15 47.79 -10.67
CA LEU A 13 -32.39 47.00 -10.74
C LEU A 13 -32.09 45.85 -11.72
N GLY A 14 -32.35 44.56 -11.53
CA GLY A 14 -33.07 43.75 -10.55
C GLY A 14 -33.35 42.40 -11.24
N LEU A 15 -33.07 41.30 -10.55
CA LEU A 15 -33.57 39.92 -10.71
C LEU A 15 -33.70 39.29 -12.11
N VAL A 16 -32.96 38.18 -12.33
CA VAL A 16 -33.60 36.88 -12.66
C VAL A 16 -32.90 35.76 -11.89
N LEU A 17 -33.72 34.92 -11.26
CA LEU A 17 -33.40 33.70 -10.51
C LEU A 17 -32.90 32.55 -11.41
N ALA A 18 -32.11 31.68 -10.79
CA ALA A 18 -31.98 30.25 -11.06
C ALA A 18 -31.20 29.78 -12.31
N ALA A 19 -29.97 29.31 -12.05
CA ALA A 19 -29.55 27.99 -12.50
C ALA A 19 -28.53 27.44 -11.49
N CYS A 20 -29.01 26.66 -10.53
CA CYS A 20 -28.20 25.65 -9.87
C CYS A 20 -28.03 24.54 -10.92
N GLY A 21 -26.94 24.59 -11.69
CA GLY A 21 -26.44 23.43 -12.41
C GLY A 21 -25.38 22.78 -11.53
N PRO A 22 -25.31 21.45 -11.44
CA PRO A 22 -24.16 20.81 -10.82
C PRO A 22 -22.92 21.36 -11.51
N MET A 23 -21.97 21.85 -10.73
CA MET A 23 -20.60 21.92 -11.21
C MET A 23 -20.29 20.49 -11.62
N ASP A 24 -20.13 20.25 -12.93
CA ASP A 24 -19.36 19.09 -13.34
C ASP A 24 -18.02 19.33 -12.68
N ASP A 25 -17.77 18.53 -11.65
CA ASP A 25 -16.54 18.53 -10.89
C ASP A 25 -15.49 17.97 -11.84
N THR A 26 -15.13 18.76 -12.85
CA THR A 26 -13.78 18.72 -13.41
C THR A 26 -12.87 19.28 -12.32
N GLY A 27 -12.81 18.55 -11.21
CA GLY A 27 -11.63 18.46 -10.39
C GLY A 27 -10.55 18.05 -11.37
N GLN A 28 -9.85 19.04 -11.88
CA GLN A 28 -8.56 18.81 -12.49
C GLN A 28 -7.71 18.24 -11.36
N ASP A 29 -7.61 16.91 -11.33
CA ASP A 29 -6.71 16.17 -10.46
C ASP A 29 -5.29 16.37 -11.03
N PHE A 30 -4.82 17.60 -10.89
CA PHE A 30 -3.43 17.97 -11.09
C PHE A 30 -2.64 17.45 -9.89
N THR A 31 -2.27 16.18 -9.93
CA THR A 31 -0.98 15.73 -9.41
C THR A 31 -0.65 14.37 -10.01
N SER A 32 0.41 14.33 -10.80
CA SER A 32 1.37 13.25 -10.60
C SER A 32 1.66 13.19 -9.10
N GLU A 33 1.63 11.99 -8.51
CA GLU A 33 2.41 11.68 -7.31
C GLU A 33 1.92 12.34 -6.02
N GLN A 34 0.97 11.70 -5.36
CA GLN A 34 1.21 11.49 -3.94
C GLN A 34 0.81 10.07 -3.58
N GLU A 35 1.82 9.23 -3.37
CA GLU A 35 1.67 7.90 -2.79
C GLU A 35 0.88 8.01 -1.50
N GLN A 36 -0.32 7.44 -1.51
CA GLN A 36 -1.27 7.51 -0.39
C GLN A 36 -0.93 6.43 0.66
N PRO A 37 -1.46 6.49 1.89
CA PRO A 37 -1.47 5.35 2.81
C PRO A 37 -2.14 4.11 2.18
N LEU A 38 -2.02 2.93 2.79
CA LEU A 38 -2.78 1.75 2.33
C LEU A 38 -4.28 2.10 2.28
N GLU A 39 -4.89 1.91 1.12
CA GLU A 39 -6.29 2.24 0.94
C GLU A 39 -7.19 1.33 1.78
N ALA A 40 -8.25 1.90 2.35
CA ALA A 40 -9.18 1.16 3.22
C ALA A 40 -9.89 0.00 2.51
N THR A 41 -9.91 0.01 1.17
CA THR A 41 -10.49 -1.04 0.34
C THR A 41 -9.55 -2.22 0.13
N CYS A 42 -8.28 -2.13 0.55
CA CYS A 42 -7.33 -3.23 0.43
C CYS A 42 -7.77 -4.39 1.33
N ALA A 43 -8.34 -5.44 0.71
CA ALA A 43 -8.85 -6.60 1.44
C ALA A 43 -7.86 -7.77 1.46
N SER A 44 -7.01 -7.87 0.43
CA SER A 44 -5.95 -8.85 0.32
C SER A 44 -4.68 -8.25 -0.26
N VAL A 45 -3.58 -8.98 -0.11
CA VAL A 45 -2.35 -8.74 -0.85
C VAL A 45 -2.04 -9.88 -1.82
N ASP A 46 -2.87 -10.93 -1.90
CA ASP A 46 -2.67 -12.05 -2.84
C ASP A 46 -2.84 -11.59 -4.30
N ASN A 47 -2.04 -12.16 -5.20
CA ASN A 47 -2.03 -11.80 -6.63
C ASN A 47 -1.83 -10.30 -6.90
N THR A 48 -1.05 -9.64 -6.05
CA THR A 48 -0.65 -8.23 -6.22
C THR A 48 0.84 -8.15 -6.53
N ALA A 49 1.29 -7.03 -7.10
CA ALA A 49 2.72 -6.76 -7.32
C ALA A 49 3.56 -6.92 -6.03
N MET A 50 2.94 -6.69 -4.87
CA MET A 50 3.58 -6.88 -3.57
C MET A 50 3.84 -8.35 -3.26
N THR A 51 2.88 -9.24 -3.53
CA THR A 51 3.10 -10.68 -3.34
C THR A 51 4.12 -11.18 -4.35
N THR A 52 4.04 -10.78 -5.62
CA THR A 52 5.06 -11.11 -6.62
C THR A 52 6.48 -10.74 -6.15
N HIS A 53 6.65 -9.54 -5.59
CA HIS A 53 7.91 -9.08 -5.05
C HIS A 53 8.38 -9.90 -3.84
N ALA A 54 7.51 -10.11 -2.84
CA ALA A 54 7.84 -10.92 -1.67
C ALA A 54 8.23 -12.36 -2.04
N CYS A 55 7.55 -12.94 -3.03
CA CYS A 55 7.85 -14.28 -3.56
C CYS A 55 9.21 -14.34 -4.27
N ALA A 56 9.65 -13.26 -4.91
CA ALA A 56 10.99 -13.16 -5.49
C ALA A 56 12.08 -13.29 -4.40
N HIS A 57 11.90 -12.63 -3.25
CA HIS A 57 12.80 -12.78 -2.10
C HIS A 57 12.72 -14.17 -1.47
N ALA A 58 11.51 -14.73 -1.34
CA ALA A 58 11.33 -16.07 -0.79
C ALA A 58 12.05 -17.15 -1.62
N SER A 59 12.10 -16.98 -2.94
CA SER A 59 12.72 -17.91 -3.88
C SER A 59 14.20 -17.66 -4.15
N ASN A 60 14.76 -16.53 -3.69
CA ASN A 60 16.17 -16.19 -3.87
C ASN A 60 17.03 -16.67 -2.68
N PRO A 61 17.92 -17.67 -2.86
CA PRO A 61 18.77 -18.15 -1.78
C PRO A 61 19.71 -17.09 -1.18
N GLY A 62 20.06 -16.05 -1.95
CA GLY A 62 20.91 -14.94 -1.48
C GLY A 62 20.23 -13.99 -0.49
N ASP A 63 18.90 -14.08 -0.38
CA ASP A 63 18.11 -13.27 0.55
C ASP A 63 17.82 -14.01 1.87
N ASN A 64 18.19 -15.29 1.99
CA ASN A 64 17.93 -16.10 3.15
C ASN A 64 18.81 -15.72 4.34
N VAL A 65 18.18 -15.41 5.47
CA VAL A 65 18.83 -15.11 6.76
C VAL A 65 18.22 -16.00 7.84
N ASN A 66 19.05 -16.77 8.53
CA ASN A 66 18.59 -17.62 9.65
C ASN A 66 18.57 -16.82 10.96
N VAL A 67 17.46 -16.90 11.68
CA VAL A 67 17.26 -16.15 12.93
C VAL A 67 16.68 -17.03 14.03
N ASN A 68 17.11 -16.83 15.28
CA ASN A 68 16.62 -17.60 16.43
C ASN A 68 15.50 -16.86 17.18
N GLY A 69 14.25 -17.08 16.80
CA GLY A 69 13.08 -16.47 17.44
C GLY A 69 12.71 -17.08 18.80
N ALA A 70 13.33 -18.19 19.24
CA ALA A 70 12.98 -18.86 20.49
C ALA A 70 13.44 -18.08 21.74
N THR A 71 14.51 -17.28 21.63
CA THR A 71 15.07 -16.48 22.73
C THR A 71 14.54 -15.06 22.78
N GLY A 72 13.82 -14.64 21.74
CA GLY A 72 13.29 -13.29 21.60
C GLY A 72 14.18 -12.26 20.93
N ALA A 73 15.23 -12.71 20.24
CA ALA A 73 16.08 -11.88 19.39
C ALA A 73 16.61 -12.76 18.25
N PRO A 74 16.40 -12.36 16.99
CA PRO A 74 16.94 -11.08 16.54
C PRO A 74 15.96 -10.21 15.76
N ASP A 75 16.47 -9.04 15.36
CA ASP A 75 15.85 -8.10 14.45
C ASP A 75 15.71 -8.67 13.03
N ILE A 76 14.54 -8.45 12.42
CA ILE A 76 14.25 -8.83 11.04
C ILE A 76 13.91 -7.61 10.16
N SER A 77 14.54 -6.46 10.40
CA SER A 77 14.18 -5.18 9.77
C SER A 77 14.94 -4.88 8.47
N THR A 78 15.88 -5.74 8.07
CA THR A 78 16.59 -5.55 6.80
C THR A 78 15.65 -5.89 5.64
N GLN A 79 15.48 -4.95 4.71
CA GLN A 79 14.65 -5.12 3.52
C GLN A 79 15.14 -6.21 2.60
N HIS A 80 14.23 -6.71 1.77
CA HIS A 80 14.54 -7.63 0.68
C HIS A 80 15.24 -8.88 1.21
N LYS A 81 14.72 -9.39 2.33
CA LYS A 81 15.24 -10.57 3.02
C LYS A 81 14.13 -11.56 3.30
N HIS A 82 14.50 -12.82 3.18
CA HIS A 82 13.73 -13.96 3.64
C HIS A 82 14.34 -14.46 4.94
N TYR A 83 13.65 -14.26 6.04
CA TYR A 83 14.08 -14.71 7.36
C TYR A 83 13.55 -16.10 7.67
N THR A 84 14.43 -17.07 7.83
CA THR A 84 14.06 -18.38 8.40
C THR A 84 14.14 -18.28 9.91
N VAL A 85 12.99 -18.12 10.56
CA VAL A 85 12.86 -18.00 12.01
C VAL A 85 12.79 -19.38 12.64
N THR A 86 13.72 -19.70 13.52
CA THR A 86 13.65 -20.88 14.40
C THR A 86 12.77 -20.55 15.60
N LEU A 87 11.79 -21.39 15.87
CA LEU A 87 10.80 -21.23 16.93
C LEU A 87 11.09 -22.23 18.06
N SER A 88 10.53 -21.97 19.25
CA SER A 88 10.61 -22.91 20.37
C SER A 88 9.85 -24.22 20.06
N GLY A 89 10.06 -25.26 20.88
CA GLY A 89 9.45 -26.58 20.67
C GLY A 89 7.92 -26.60 20.61
N SER A 90 7.25 -25.53 21.04
CA SER A 90 5.80 -25.34 20.91
C SER A 90 5.37 -24.60 19.63
N GLY A 91 6.28 -24.35 18.69
CA GLY A 91 5.99 -23.59 17.46
C GLY A 91 5.74 -22.11 17.73
N THR A 92 6.21 -21.59 18.86
CA THR A 92 6.07 -20.18 19.26
C THR A 92 7.44 -19.51 19.31
N GLY A 93 7.49 -18.25 18.90
CA GLY A 93 8.70 -17.45 18.96
C GLY A 93 8.38 -15.97 18.81
N LYS A 94 9.40 -15.14 18.96
CA LYS A 94 9.29 -13.70 18.76
C LYS A 94 10.56 -13.12 18.18
N VAL A 95 10.39 -12.10 17.36
CA VAL A 95 11.46 -11.34 16.70
C VAL A 95 11.18 -9.85 16.86
N THR A 96 12.20 -9.03 16.68
CA THR A 96 12.01 -7.57 16.67
C THR A 96 11.91 -7.05 15.25
N TYR A 97 11.15 -5.97 15.07
CA TYR A 97 11.07 -5.23 13.81
C TYR A 97 11.03 -3.73 14.09
N ILE A 98 11.81 -2.96 13.35
CA ILE A 98 11.96 -1.52 13.45
C ILE A 98 11.79 -0.94 12.05
N PRO A 99 10.60 -0.41 11.69
CA PRO A 99 10.40 0.22 10.41
C PRO A 99 11.27 1.48 10.29
N VAL A 100 11.89 1.67 9.13
CA VAL A 100 12.46 2.95 8.70
C VAL A 100 11.57 3.60 7.64
N ALA A 101 11.63 4.92 7.52
CA ALA A 101 10.86 5.69 6.53
C ALA A 101 11.27 5.31 5.09
N ARG A 102 10.28 5.12 4.23
CA ARG A 102 10.44 4.81 2.79
C ARG A 102 9.85 5.89 1.91
N ALA A 103 8.68 6.43 2.26
CA ALA A 103 8.15 7.57 1.51
C ALA A 103 9.09 8.75 1.61
N SER A 104 9.37 9.38 0.46
CA SER A 104 10.32 10.47 0.21
C SER A 104 10.61 11.33 1.47
N ALA A 105 11.58 10.87 2.27
CA ALA A 105 12.16 11.50 3.46
C ALA A 105 11.23 11.96 4.62
N GLY A 106 9.92 11.71 4.58
CA GLY A 106 8.96 12.33 5.51
C GLY A 106 7.97 11.40 6.20
N SER A 107 7.95 10.11 5.86
CA SER A 107 6.98 9.19 6.43
C SER A 107 7.17 8.98 7.93
N THR A 108 6.09 9.08 8.70
CA THR A 108 6.06 8.74 10.13
C THR A 108 5.44 7.38 10.39
N VAL A 109 4.71 6.82 9.42
CA VAL A 109 4.01 5.53 9.50
C VAL A 109 4.18 4.80 8.18
N GLU A 110 4.62 3.55 8.25
CA GLU A 110 4.82 2.69 7.10
C GLU A 110 3.91 1.47 7.19
N SER A 111 3.18 1.17 6.12
CA SER A 111 2.42 -0.06 6.03
C SER A 111 3.37 -1.19 5.59
N VAL A 112 3.50 -2.21 6.44
CA VAL A 112 4.42 -3.35 6.22
C VAL A 112 3.64 -4.64 6.20
N ALA A 113 3.83 -5.43 5.16
CA ALA A 113 3.33 -6.80 5.05
C ALA A 113 4.38 -7.79 5.57
N PHE A 114 3.99 -8.64 6.51
CA PHE A 114 4.77 -9.80 6.92
C PHE A 114 4.20 -11.04 6.24
N TYR A 115 4.84 -11.46 5.15
CA TYR A 115 4.51 -12.70 4.48
C TYR A 115 5.14 -13.89 5.21
N ALA A 116 4.48 -15.04 5.21
CA ALA A 116 4.97 -16.25 5.85
C ALA A 116 4.81 -17.50 4.97
N THR A 117 5.76 -18.43 5.06
CA THR A 117 5.80 -19.69 4.29
C THR A 117 4.80 -20.75 4.75
N GLN A 118 3.91 -20.40 5.68
CA GLN A 118 2.95 -21.31 6.29
C GLN A 118 1.83 -20.49 6.94
N ASN A 119 0.71 -21.14 7.20
CA ASN A 119 -0.38 -20.52 7.93
C ASN A 119 0.06 -20.30 9.39
N VAL A 120 0.23 -19.04 9.78
CA VAL A 120 0.76 -18.63 11.08
C VAL A 120 -0.07 -17.52 11.68
N THR A 121 0.06 -17.33 12.98
CA THR A 121 -0.38 -16.10 13.63
C THR A 121 0.84 -15.21 13.81
N ILE A 122 0.74 -13.95 13.37
CA ILE A 122 1.70 -12.88 13.64
C ILE A 122 0.93 -11.76 14.33
N THR A 123 1.37 -11.35 15.51
CA THR A 123 0.85 -10.18 16.21
C THR A 123 1.98 -9.20 16.48
N ALA A 124 1.81 -7.94 16.11
CA ALA A 124 2.77 -6.88 16.39
C ALA A 124 2.42 -6.18 17.71
N VAL A 125 3.40 -6.03 18.60
CA VAL A 125 3.28 -5.28 19.86
C VAL A 125 4.27 -4.12 19.84
N ASP A 126 3.77 -2.89 19.89
CA ASP A 126 4.60 -1.69 20.05
C ASP A 126 5.20 -1.67 21.46
N LYS A 127 6.53 -1.80 21.52
CA LYS A 127 7.33 -1.78 22.75
C LYS A 127 7.92 -0.42 23.06
N SER A 128 7.77 0.55 22.14
CA SER A 128 8.27 1.92 22.30
C SER A 128 7.32 2.81 23.10
N VAL A 129 6.09 2.36 23.34
CA VAL A 129 5.08 3.08 24.14
C VAL A 129 4.79 2.37 25.47
N THR A 130 4.38 3.13 26.48
CA THR A 130 4.01 2.58 27.81
C THR A 130 2.60 3.04 28.19
N PRO A 131 1.63 2.13 28.42
CA PRO A 131 1.76 0.67 28.30
C PRO A 131 2.00 0.22 26.86
N ASN A 132 2.62 -0.96 26.68
CA ASN A 132 2.81 -1.54 25.35
C ASN A 132 1.45 -1.70 24.64
N VAL A 133 1.41 -1.44 23.34
CA VAL A 133 0.18 -1.50 22.54
C VAL A 133 0.24 -2.68 21.58
N THR A 134 -0.76 -3.56 21.60
CA THR A 134 -0.89 -4.62 20.59
C THR A 134 -1.66 -4.09 19.39
N LEU A 135 -1.09 -4.23 18.20
CA LEU A 135 -1.71 -3.78 16.95
C LEU A 135 -2.63 -4.85 16.38
N THR A 136 -3.70 -4.39 15.73
CA THR A 136 -4.57 -5.25 14.91
C THR A 136 -4.10 -5.17 13.47
N ALA A 137 -4.00 -6.33 12.79
CA ALA A 137 -3.62 -6.36 11.39
C ALA A 137 -4.72 -5.71 10.54
N LEU A 138 -4.33 -4.81 9.64
CA LEU A 138 -5.22 -4.14 8.69
C LEU A 138 -5.71 -5.11 7.62
N VAL A 139 -4.79 -5.94 7.13
CA VAL A 139 -5.07 -6.98 6.13
C VAL A 139 -4.59 -8.32 6.66
N SER A 140 -5.45 -9.33 6.51
CA SER A 140 -5.17 -10.71 6.88
C SER A 140 -5.41 -11.62 5.68
N THR A 141 -4.37 -11.82 4.87
CA THR A 141 -4.43 -12.73 3.73
C THR A 141 -4.04 -14.12 4.18
N ASN A 142 -4.90 -15.10 3.91
CA ASN A 142 -4.62 -16.52 4.16
C ASN A 142 -4.78 -17.27 2.84
N GLY A 143 -3.89 -18.21 2.56
CA GLY A 143 -3.93 -19.01 1.34
C GLY A 143 -3.53 -18.20 0.11
N ILE A 144 -2.35 -17.57 0.14
CA ILE A 144 -1.74 -16.96 -1.06
C ILE A 144 -1.63 -18.03 -2.16
N THR A 145 -2.17 -17.71 -3.33
CA THR A 145 -2.27 -18.65 -4.48
C THR A 145 -1.40 -18.24 -5.66
N GLU A 146 -0.61 -17.19 -5.51
CA GLU A 146 0.20 -16.64 -6.59
C GLU A 146 1.25 -17.64 -7.12
N GLY A 147 0.99 -18.19 -8.31
CA GLY A 147 1.94 -18.97 -9.09
C GLY A 147 2.62 -20.10 -8.31
N THR A 148 3.95 -20.07 -8.28
CA THR A 148 4.79 -21.05 -7.54
C THR A 148 5.27 -20.51 -6.19
N CYS A 149 4.61 -19.49 -5.64
CA CYS A 149 5.06 -18.86 -4.43
C CYS A 149 4.99 -19.83 -3.23
N THR A 150 6.04 -19.83 -2.41
CA THR A 150 6.11 -20.62 -1.17
C THR A 150 5.50 -19.90 0.03
N LEU A 151 5.12 -18.63 -0.13
CA LEU A 151 4.42 -17.86 0.88
C LEU A 151 2.94 -18.24 0.82
N HIS A 152 2.33 -18.42 1.99
CA HIS A 152 0.94 -18.87 2.12
C HIS A 152 0.07 -17.89 2.89
N HIS A 153 0.67 -16.88 3.52
CA HIS A 153 0.00 -16.05 4.50
C HIS A 153 0.63 -14.66 4.57
N ALA A 154 -0.16 -13.63 4.81
CA ALA A 154 0.35 -12.28 5.06
C ALA A 154 -0.45 -11.54 6.13
N ARG A 155 0.25 -10.72 6.93
CA ARG A 155 -0.36 -9.76 7.86
C ARG A 155 0.21 -8.38 7.60
N VAL A 156 -0.67 -7.40 7.40
CA VAL A 156 -0.27 -6.01 7.16
C VAL A 156 -0.55 -5.18 8.40
N PHE A 157 0.42 -4.36 8.80
CA PHE A 157 0.29 -3.43 9.91
C PHE A 157 0.78 -2.05 9.47
N ASP A 158 0.15 -1.01 9.99
CA ASP A 158 0.71 0.34 10.02
C ASP A 158 1.65 0.45 11.21
N LEU A 159 2.92 0.70 10.93
CA LEU A 159 3.99 0.73 11.92
C LEU A 159 4.63 2.13 11.94
N THR A 160 4.74 2.72 13.13
CA THR A 160 5.39 4.01 13.32
C THR A 160 6.89 3.87 13.09
N VAL A 161 7.44 4.71 12.23
CA VAL A 161 8.87 4.73 11.90
C VAL A 161 9.72 4.91 13.15
N GLY A 162 10.76 4.08 13.31
CA GLY A 162 11.69 4.10 14.43
C GLY A 162 11.18 3.45 15.73
N HIS A 163 9.91 3.05 15.81
CA HIS A 163 9.40 2.28 16.94
C HIS A 163 9.94 0.85 16.90
N THR A 164 10.08 0.22 18.06
CA THR A 164 10.45 -1.19 18.17
C THR A 164 9.21 -2.03 18.38
N TYR A 165 8.95 -2.91 17.43
CA TYR A 165 7.85 -3.86 17.49
C TYR A 165 8.37 -5.24 17.87
N GLU A 166 7.70 -5.88 18.83
CA GLU A 166 7.84 -7.31 19.08
C GLU A 166 6.80 -8.04 18.23
N LEU A 167 7.26 -8.85 17.27
CA LEU A 167 6.40 -9.70 16.47
C LEU A 167 6.32 -11.07 17.14
N ASN A 168 5.18 -11.36 17.77
CA ASN A 168 4.91 -12.66 18.35
C ASN A 168 4.36 -13.58 17.26
N ILE A 169 5.00 -14.73 17.09
CA ILE A 169 4.77 -15.69 16.01
C ILE A 169 4.33 -17.02 16.61
N THR A 170 3.22 -17.55 16.10
CA THR A 170 2.74 -18.91 16.40
C THR A 170 2.53 -19.67 15.10
N ALA A 171 3.11 -20.86 15.03
CA ALA A 171 3.26 -21.60 13.79
C ALA A 171 3.08 -23.12 14.04
N PRO A 172 2.61 -23.90 13.05
CA PRO A 172 2.45 -25.35 13.17
C PRO A 172 3.77 -26.14 13.25
N THR A 173 4.91 -25.49 12.98
CA THR A 173 6.25 -26.10 12.89
C THR A 173 7.20 -25.35 13.81
N THR A 174 8.40 -25.90 14.01
CA THR A 174 9.46 -25.26 14.80
C THR A 174 10.31 -24.26 13.98
N SER A 175 9.92 -23.97 12.74
CA SER A 175 10.55 -22.93 11.94
C SER A 175 9.60 -22.39 10.88
N VAL A 176 9.66 -21.08 10.62
CA VAL A 176 8.84 -20.39 9.61
C VAL A 176 9.71 -19.42 8.82
N GLY A 177 9.51 -19.37 7.50
CA GLY A 177 10.04 -18.31 6.66
C GLY A 177 9.16 -17.07 6.74
N ILE A 178 9.75 -15.90 6.96
CA ILE A 178 9.08 -14.59 7.00
C ILE A 178 9.76 -13.64 6.02
N VAL A 179 8.97 -12.96 5.19
CA VAL A 179 9.45 -11.90 4.28
C VAL A 179 8.69 -10.61 4.62
N PRO A 180 9.35 -9.64 5.29
CA PRO A 180 8.78 -8.32 5.51
C PRO A 180 8.94 -7.45 4.26
N GLU A 181 7.83 -6.92 3.74
CA GLU A 181 7.86 -6.00 2.60
C GLU A 181 7.09 -4.72 2.90
N TYR A 182 7.67 -3.60 2.48
CA TYR A 182 6.99 -2.32 2.51
C TYR A 182 5.97 -2.27 1.38
N LEU A 183 4.75 -1.89 1.73
CA LEU A 183 3.69 -1.74 0.74
C LEU A 183 4.04 -0.63 -0.23
N PHE A 184 4.49 0.50 0.30
CA PHE A 184 4.82 1.71 -0.44
C PHE A 184 5.72 1.43 -1.65
N ASP A 185 6.79 0.64 -1.46
CA ASP A 185 7.77 0.34 -2.51
C ASP A 185 7.21 -0.58 -3.62
N ASN A 186 6.07 -1.24 -3.36
CA ASN A 186 5.63 -2.40 -4.15
C ASN A 186 4.15 -2.35 -4.59
N ARG A 187 3.46 -1.22 -4.47
CA ARG A 187 2.06 -1.10 -4.93
C ARG A 187 1.95 -1.21 -6.44
N GLY A 188 0.84 -1.82 -6.87
CA GLY A 188 0.46 -1.85 -8.27
C GLY A 188 0.11 -0.45 -8.76
N ARG A 189 0.52 -0.12 -9.99
CA ARG A 189 0.09 1.08 -10.69
C ARG A 189 -1.10 0.75 -11.58
N TYR A 190 -2.18 1.51 -11.43
CA TYR A 190 -3.42 1.30 -12.16
C TYR A 190 -3.87 2.56 -12.90
N TYR A 191 -4.43 2.38 -14.07
CA TYR A 191 -4.86 3.38 -15.03
C TYR A 191 -6.38 3.28 -15.20
N ARG A 192 -7.08 4.42 -15.28
CA ARG A 192 -8.53 4.42 -15.46
C ARG A 192 -8.86 3.81 -16.83
N ASP A 193 -9.83 2.89 -16.85
CA ASP A 193 -10.42 2.27 -18.04
C ASP A 193 -11.92 2.60 -18.02
N ALA A 194 -12.29 3.62 -18.80
CA ALA A 194 -13.62 4.21 -18.71
C ALA A 194 -14.60 3.67 -19.74
N ASP A 195 -14.11 3.12 -20.84
CA ASP A 195 -14.93 2.49 -21.87
C ASP A 195 -14.98 0.96 -21.78
N GLY A 196 -14.15 0.35 -20.94
CA GLY A 196 -14.18 -1.05 -20.56
C GLY A 196 -13.48 -1.98 -21.56
N ASP A 197 -12.54 -1.47 -22.35
CA ASP A 197 -11.81 -2.26 -23.35
C ASP A 197 -10.61 -3.04 -22.78
N GLY A 198 -10.26 -2.78 -21.52
CA GLY A 198 -9.15 -3.42 -20.80
C GLY A 198 -7.80 -2.70 -20.92
N TYR A 199 -7.74 -1.55 -21.59
CA TYR A 199 -6.61 -0.64 -21.63
C TYR A 199 -6.97 0.62 -20.84
N GLY A 200 -6.04 1.06 -20.00
CA GLY A 200 -6.22 2.29 -19.26
C GLY A 200 -5.68 3.49 -20.03
N ALA A 201 -6.30 4.65 -19.79
CA ALA A 201 -5.99 5.93 -20.41
C ALA A 201 -4.48 6.17 -20.58
N ASN A 202 -4.07 6.61 -21.78
CA ASN A 202 -2.71 7.07 -22.08
C ASN A 202 -2.43 8.48 -21.52
N SER A 203 -2.74 8.66 -20.24
CA SER A 203 -2.60 9.90 -19.49
C SER A 203 -1.66 9.67 -18.30
N PRO A 204 -0.93 10.69 -17.82
CA PRO A 204 -0.14 10.57 -16.59
C PRO A 204 -0.99 10.34 -15.32
N LEU A 205 -2.31 10.28 -15.45
CA LEU A 205 -3.23 9.99 -14.35
C LEU A 205 -3.24 8.49 -14.04
N TYR A 206 -2.56 8.11 -12.97
CA TYR A 206 -2.56 6.74 -12.44
C TYR A 206 -2.67 6.74 -10.91
N ARG A 207 -3.07 5.59 -10.36
CA ARG A 207 -3.19 5.38 -8.92
C ARG A 207 -2.29 4.23 -8.48
N PHE A 208 -1.65 4.37 -7.32
CA PHE A 208 -1.02 3.26 -6.64
C PHE A 208 -2.01 2.62 -5.67
N ALA A 209 -2.19 1.30 -5.76
CA ALA A 209 -3.06 0.53 -4.88
C ALA A 209 -2.51 -0.89 -4.68
N CYS A 210 -2.99 -1.60 -3.67
CA CYS A 210 -2.67 -3.01 -3.49
C CYS A 210 -3.38 -3.85 -4.57
N GLU A 211 -4.68 -3.62 -4.76
CA GLU A 211 -5.54 -4.27 -5.75
C GLU A 211 -6.08 -3.25 -6.76
N ALA A 212 -6.49 -3.72 -7.94
CA ALA A 212 -7.07 -2.85 -8.97
C ALA A 212 -8.35 -2.18 -8.45
N PRO A 213 -8.42 -0.84 -8.37
CA PRO A 213 -9.66 -0.15 -8.06
C PRO A 213 -10.71 -0.42 -9.15
N ALA A 214 -12.00 -0.32 -8.80
CA ALA A 214 -13.06 -0.47 -9.79
C ALA A 214 -12.93 0.58 -10.91
N GLY A 215 -12.98 0.13 -12.17
CA GLY A 215 -12.78 0.98 -13.36
C GLY A 215 -11.31 1.34 -13.63
N TYR A 216 -10.37 0.59 -13.07
CA TYR A 216 -8.95 0.74 -13.34
C TYR A 216 -8.32 -0.60 -13.71
N VAL A 217 -7.31 -0.56 -14.58
CA VAL A 217 -6.56 -1.71 -15.10
C VAL A 217 -5.06 -1.45 -15.02
N THR A 218 -4.24 -2.50 -15.11
CA THR A 218 -2.76 -2.38 -15.11
C THR A 218 -2.20 -2.08 -16.50
N GLN A 219 -2.90 -2.51 -17.55
CA GLN A 219 -2.52 -2.27 -18.92
C GLN A 219 -2.76 -0.79 -19.24
N ARG A 220 -1.74 -0.11 -19.76
CA ARG A 220 -1.86 1.30 -20.19
C ARG A 220 -1.96 1.38 -21.72
N PHE A 221 -2.06 2.61 -22.20
CA PHE A 221 -2.03 2.99 -23.61
C PHE A 221 -3.36 2.90 -24.36
N ASP A 222 -4.44 3.29 -23.70
CA ASP A 222 -5.68 3.65 -24.39
C ASP A 222 -5.58 5.08 -24.98
N CYS A 223 -5.78 5.19 -26.29
CA CYS A 223 -5.62 6.44 -27.02
C CYS A 223 -6.87 7.32 -26.95
N ASP A 224 -8.03 6.72 -26.71
CA ASP A 224 -9.31 7.38 -26.55
C ASP A 224 -10.16 6.60 -25.54
N ASP A 225 -9.97 6.91 -24.25
CA ASP A 225 -10.67 6.37 -23.04
C ASP A 225 -12.18 6.71 -23.01
N THR A 226 -12.78 6.90 -24.18
CA THR A 226 -14.22 7.02 -24.40
C THR A 226 -14.71 6.13 -25.53
N ASN A 227 -13.83 5.40 -26.21
CA ASN A 227 -14.11 4.59 -27.38
C ASN A 227 -13.30 3.28 -27.40
N PRO A 228 -13.95 2.13 -27.11
CA PRO A 228 -13.27 0.85 -26.86
C PRO A 228 -12.63 0.20 -28.10
N ALA A 229 -12.62 0.91 -29.23
CA ALA A 229 -12.03 0.48 -30.50
C ALA A 229 -10.68 1.15 -30.80
N ILE A 230 -10.20 2.09 -29.97
CA ILE A 230 -9.01 2.91 -30.24
C ILE A 230 -7.99 2.82 -29.10
N PHE A 231 -7.27 1.70 -29.04
CA PHE A 231 -6.22 1.43 -28.03
C PHE A 231 -4.85 1.11 -28.67
N ASN A 232 -3.81 0.98 -27.83
CA ASN A 232 -2.44 0.60 -28.18
C ASN A 232 -1.65 1.63 -29.01
N CYS A 233 -1.57 2.85 -28.47
CA CYS A 233 -0.51 3.82 -28.75
C CYS A 233 0.61 3.74 -27.69
#